data_AF-A0A6P1ZLM5-F1
#
_entry.id   AF-A0A6P1ZLM5-F1
#
_cell.length_a   1.000
_cell.length_b   1.000
_cell.length_c   1.000
_cell.angle_alpha   90.00
_cell.angle_beta   90.00
_cell.angle_gamma   90.00
#
_symmetry.space_group_name_H-M   'P 1'
#
loop_
_entity.id
_entity.type
_entity.pdbx_description
1 polymer ?
#
loop_
_entity_poly.entity_id
_entity_poly.type
_entity_poly.pdbx_seq_one_letter_code
_entity_poly.pdbx_strand_id
1 'polypeptide(L)'
;MKKHQFVKTDCDCTRRATRFVCKHCGTYDYKSPKEIRKMSLVQAECSHPDAPDIPPAEKFKCHMGGTVDCLAPDYETYMKGSGQCSNC
;
A
#
# COMPACT_ATOMS: atom_id res chain seq x y z
N MET A 1 -13.49 -6.79 7.38
CA MET A 1 -12.01 -6.73 7.28
C MET A 1 -11.69 -5.68 6.25
N LYS A 2 -11.05 -4.60 6.68
CA LYS A 2 -10.71 -3.45 5.85
C LYS A 2 -9.27 -3.59 5.35
N LYS A 3 -8.96 -2.97 4.21
CA LYS A 3 -7.60 -2.96 3.67
C LYS A 3 -6.90 -1.63 3.87
N HIS A 4 -5.57 -1.68 4.01
CA HIS A 4 -4.73 -0.50 3.97
C HIS A 4 -4.87 0.25 2.64
N GLN A 5 -4.69 1.56 2.70
CA GLN A 5 -4.51 2.42 1.54
C GLN A 5 -3.17 3.14 1.66
N PHE A 6 -2.13 2.50 1.16
CA PHE A 6 -0.78 3.01 1.20
C PHE A 6 -0.57 4.12 0.17
N VAL A 7 -0.14 5.28 0.67
CA VAL A 7 0.36 6.39 -0.12
C VAL A 7 1.88 6.44 0.04
N LYS A 8 2.59 6.85 -1.01
CA LYS A 8 4.01 7.15 -0.87
C LYS A 8 4.16 8.43 -0.05
N THR A 9 5.02 8.40 0.96
CA THR A 9 5.33 9.60 1.76
C THR A 9 6.75 10.07 1.57
N ASP A 10 7.73 9.16 1.54
CA ASP A 10 9.15 9.53 1.55
C ASP A 10 10.02 8.48 0.85
N CYS A 11 11.26 8.87 0.53
CA CYS A 11 12.30 8.00 0.02
C CYS A 11 13.42 7.89 1.07
N ASP A 12 13.66 6.69 1.60
CA ASP A 12 14.86 6.44 2.38
C ASP A 12 16.01 6.17 1.42
N CYS A 13 16.81 7.20 1.12
CA CYS A 13 17.98 7.07 0.23
C CYS A 13 19.07 6.16 0.82
N THR A 14 19.19 6.08 2.14
CA THR A 14 20.19 5.23 2.80
C THR A 14 19.86 3.76 2.57
N ARG A 15 18.57 3.42 2.58
CA ARG A 15 18.07 2.05 2.33
C ARG A 15 17.66 1.80 0.89
N ARG A 16 17.73 2.82 0.02
CA ARG A 16 17.20 2.81 -1.36
C ARG A 16 15.76 2.27 -1.41
N ALA A 17 14.94 2.65 -0.43
CA ALA A 17 13.59 2.12 -0.25
C ALA A 17 12.55 3.24 -0.26
N THR A 18 11.38 2.97 -0.84
CA THR A 18 10.24 3.88 -0.74
C THR A 18 9.48 3.61 0.54
N ARG A 19 9.21 4.67 1.31
CA ARG A 19 8.33 4.60 2.48
C ARG A 19 6.89 4.81 2.04
N PHE A 20 6.08 3.79 2.27
CA PHE A 20 4.65 3.82 2.10
C PHE A 20 3.97 3.94 3.47
N VAL A 21 2.95 4.77 3.58
CA VAL A 21 2.17 4.94 4.81
C VAL A 21 0.70 4.78 4.48
N CYS A 22 -0.01 3.98 5.26
CA CYS A 22 -1.45 3.89 5.15
C CYS A 22 -2.08 5.22 5.59
N LYS A 23 -2.86 5.85 4.72
CA LYS A 23 -3.51 7.15 5.01
C LYS A 23 -4.57 7.11 6.11
N HIS A 24 -4.96 5.92 6.57
CA HIS A 24 -5.96 5.72 7.62
C HIS A 24 -5.34 5.38 8.97
N CYS A 25 -4.60 4.27 9.07
CA CYS A 25 -4.04 3.82 10.35
C CYS A 25 -2.60 4.27 10.63
N GLY A 26 -1.92 4.91 9.67
CA GLY A 26 -0.54 5.36 9.84
C GLY A 26 0.53 4.25 9.81
N THR A 27 0.15 2.98 9.66
CA THR A 27 1.09 1.87 9.46
C THR A 27 1.96 2.15 8.24
N TYR A 28 3.27 1.99 8.39
CA TYR A 28 4.22 2.20 7.30
C TYR A 28 4.89 0.90 6.87
N ASP A 29 5.28 0.86 5.61
CA ASP A 29 5.97 -0.28 4.99
C ASP A 29 7.08 0.23 4.07
N TYR A 30 8.22 -0.46 4.07
CA TYR A 30 9.34 -0.21 3.16
C TYR A 30 9.27 -1.22 2.03
N LYS A 31 8.43 -0.94 1.04
CA LYS A 31 8.13 -1.83 -0.09
C LYS A 31 8.11 -1.05 -1.39
N SER A 32 8.26 -1.73 -2.51
CA SER A 32 8.03 -1.15 -3.82
C SER A 32 6.52 -1.03 -4.11
N PRO A 33 6.11 -0.21 -5.09
CA PRO A 33 4.69 -0.10 -5.48
C PRO A 33 4.11 -1.45 -5.93
N LYS A 34 4.93 -2.29 -6.56
CA LYS A 34 4.53 -3.64 -7.01
C LYS A 34 4.26 -4.57 -5.83
N GLU A 35 5.02 -4.46 -4.74
CA GLU A 35 4.83 -5.26 -3.53
C GLU A 35 3.61 -4.80 -2.74
N ILE A 36 3.36 -3.49 -2.67
CA ILE A 36 2.14 -2.94 -2.04
C ILE A 36 0.86 -3.39 -2.76
N ARG A 37 0.92 -3.58 -4.09
CA ARG A 37 -0.18 -4.15 -4.89
C ARG A 37 -0.36 -5.67 -4.69
N LYS A 38 0.57 -6.32 -4.00
CA LYS A 38 0.68 -7.78 -3.89
C LYS A 38 0.70 -8.26 -2.42
N MET A 39 -0.09 -7.64 -1.57
CA MET A 39 -0.14 -7.97 -0.13
C MET A 39 -0.99 -9.20 0.14
N SER A 40 -0.62 -10.01 1.13
CA SER A 40 -1.49 -11.08 1.64
C SER A 40 -2.65 -10.51 2.46
N LEU A 41 -3.69 -11.30 2.74
CA LEU A 41 -4.82 -10.85 3.58
C LEU A 41 -4.38 -10.33 4.95
N VAL A 42 -3.43 -11.02 5.59
CA VAL A 42 -2.89 -10.65 6.90
C VAL A 42 -2.12 -9.33 6.82
N GLN A 43 -1.34 -9.14 5.76
CA GLN A 43 -0.57 -7.90 5.54
C GLN A 43 -1.44 -6.73 5.10
N ALA A 44 -2.58 -7.01 4.46
CA ALA A 44 -3.51 -6.00 3.97
C ALA A 44 -4.42 -5.45 5.07
N GLU A 45 -4.58 -6.17 6.18
CA GLU A 45 -5.57 -5.88 7.20
C GLU A 45 -5.34 -4.54 7.91
N CYS A 46 -6.31 -3.63 7.77
CA CYS A 46 -6.32 -2.35 8.44
C CYS A 46 -7.38 -2.33 9.55
N SER A 47 -7.00 -1.84 10.73
CA SER A 47 -7.87 -1.68 11.89
C SER A 47 -8.69 -0.39 11.89
N HIS A 48 -8.40 0.55 11.00
CA HIS A 48 -9.08 1.86 10.98
C HIS A 48 -10.52 1.74 10.46
N PRO A 49 -11.53 2.32 11.15
CA PRO A 49 -12.94 2.19 10.75
C PRO A 49 -13.24 2.80 9.38
N ASP A 50 -12.52 3.86 8.99
CA ASP A 50 -12.72 4.53 7.69
C ASP A 50 -11.92 3.92 6.53
N ALA A 51 -11.12 2.89 6.80
CA ALA A 51 -10.41 2.19 5.74
C ALA A 51 -11.41 1.46 4.82
N PRO A 52 -11.13 1.35 3.51
CA PRO A 52 -12.02 0.67 2.59
C PRO A 52 -12.09 -0.83 2.88
N ASP A 53 -13.22 -1.44 2.60
CA ASP A 53 -13.33 -2.90 2.63
C ASP A 53 -12.54 -3.53 1.47
N ILE A 54 -12.06 -4.76 1.68
CA ILE A 54 -11.45 -5.54 0.61
C ILE A 54 -12.55 -5.91 -0.39
N PRO A 55 -12.41 -5.57 -1.68
CA PRO A 55 -13.39 -5.96 -2.69
C PRO A 55 -13.62 -7.47 -2.71
N PRO A 56 -14.87 -7.96 -2.88
CA PRO A 56 -15.15 -9.40 -2.88
C PRO A 56 -14.30 -10.20 -3.87
N ALA A 57 -14.00 -9.60 -5.03
CA ALA A 57 -13.13 -10.21 -6.04
C ALA A 57 -11.68 -10.39 -5.57
N GLU A 58 -11.11 -9.41 -4.87
CA GLU A 58 -9.76 -9.52 -4.28
C GLU A 58 -9.76 -10.52 -3.13
N LYS A 59 -10.79 -10.48 -2.27
CA LYS A 59 -10.96 -11.42 -1.17
C LYS A 59 -10.99 -12.86 -1.69
N PHE A 60 -11.79 -13.14 -2.73
CA PHE A 60 -11.86 -14.45 -3.36
C PHE A 60 -10.52 -14.88 -3.95
N LYS A 61 -9.85 -14.00 -4.71
CA LYS A 61 -8.51 -14.27 -5.26
C LYS A 61 -7.52 -14.64 -4.16
N CYS A 62 -7.51 -13.94 -3.02
CA CYS A 62 -6.64 -14.27 -1.90
C CYS A 62 -6.90 -15.64 -1.27
N HIS A 63 -8.14 -16.10 -1.23
CA HIS A 63 -8.44 -17.46 -0.75
C HIS A 63 -7.86 -18.54 -1.69
N MET A 64 -7.60 -18.19 -2.96
CA MET A 64 -6.92 -19.03 -3.95
C MET A 64 -5.42 -18.74 -4.08
N GLY A 65 -4.80 -18.10 -3.08
CA GLY A 65 -3.37 -17.76 -3.09
C GLY A 65 -3.02 -16.47 -3.88
N GLY A 66 -4.01 -15.68 -4.26
CA GLY A 66 -3.83 -14.35 -4.85
C GLY A 66 -3.51 -13.26 -3.82
N THR A 67 -3.51 -12.01 -4.29
CA THR A 67 -3.08 -10.85 -3.48
C THR A 67 -4.13 -9.75 -3.42
N VAL A 68 -4.04 -8.90 -2.40
CA VAL A 68 -4.82 -7.68 -2.21
C VAL A 68 -4.03 -6.48 -2.73
N ASP A 69 -4.69 -5.60 -3.48
CA ASP A 69 -4.10 -4.34 -3.89
C ASP A 69 -4.33 -3.28 -2.80
N CYS A 70 -3.28 -2.97 -2.03
CA CYS A 70 -3.34 -1.97 -0.97
C CYS A 70 -2.79 -0.62 -1.40
N LEU A 71 -2.45 -0.43 -2.68
CA LEU A 71 -1.98 0.85 -3.17
C LEU A 71 -3.16 1.81 -3.26
N ALA A 72 -3.01 3.00 -2.68
CA ALA A 72 -4.08 3.98 -2.74
C ALA A 72 -4.32 4.45 -4.20
N PRO A 73 -5.57 4.64 -4.64
CA PRO A 73 -5.88 5.02 -6.02
C PRO A 73 -5.33 6.40 -6.41
N ASP A 74 -5.17 7.26 -5.41
CA ASP A 74 -4.56 8.59 -5.48
C ASP A 74 -3.02 8.56 -5.48
N TYR A 75 -2.40 7.38 -5.47
CA TYR A 75 -0.95 7.21 -5.47
C TYR A 75 -0.22 8.02 -6.54
N GLU A 76 -0.75 8.10 -7.76
CA GLU A 76 -0.14 8.89 -8.84
C GLU A 76 -0.18 10.40 -8.56
N THR A 77 -1.24 10.87 -7.92
CA THR A 77 -1.39 12.26 -7.48
C THR A 77 -0.37 12.58 -6.38
N TYR A 78 -0.11 11.66 -5.45
CA TYR A 78 0.95 11.81 -4.45
C TYR A 78 2.36 11.75 -5.05
N MET A 79 2.55 11.00 -6.14
CA MET A 79 3.84 10.91 -6.86
C MET A 79 4.21 12.18 -7.63
N LYS A 80 3.23 12.97 -8.10
CA LYS A 80 3.50 14.19 -8.89
C LYS A 80 4.37 15.23 -8.17
N GLY A 81 4.41 15.22 -6.84
CA GLY A 81 5.26 16.11 -6.04
C GLY A 81 6.43 15.43 -5.31
N SER A 82 6.45 14.10 -5.19
CA SER A 82 7.40 13.36 -4.33
C SER A 82 8.47 12.58 -5.10
N GLY A 83 8.61 12.84 -6.40
CA GLY A 83 9.58 12.20 -7.30
C GLY A 83 9.41 10.68 -7.39
N GLN A 84 10.05 10.00 -8.35
CA GLN A 84 10.38 8.59 -8.12
C GLN A 84 11.63 8.59 -7.21
N CYS A 85 11.83 7.57 -6.35
CA CYS A 85 13.11 7.44 -5.64
C CYS A 85 14.25 7.03 -6.60
N SER A 86 14.17 7.41 -7.88
CA SER A 86 15.13 7.17 -8.94
C SER A 86 16.39 8.04 -8.82
N ASN A 87 16.38 9.03 -7.91
CA ASN A 87 17.52 9.89 -7.58
C ASN A 87 18.14 9.61 -6.21
N CYS A 88 17.75 8.49 -5.57
CA CYS A 88 18.65 7.75 -4.69
C CYS A 88 19.28 6.61 -5.53
#